data_AF-A0A1Q6T445-F1
#
_entry.id   AF-A0A1Q6T445-F1
#
_cell.length_a   1.000
_cell.length_b   1.000
_cell.length_c   1.000
_cell.angle_alpha   90.00
_cell.angle_beta   90.00
_cell.angle_gamma   90.00
#
_symmetry.space_group_name_H-M   'P 1'
#
loop_
_entity.id
_entity.type
_entity.pdbx_description
1 polymer ?
#
loop_
_entity_poly.entity_id
_entity_poly.type
_entity_poly.pdbx_seq_one_letter_code
_entity_poly.pdbx_strand_id
1 'polypeptide(L)'
;MSQKSDYFFLNIKQVYPNFARPSALETEIWEEMLEPYTQGDILAGIKSYRKSEDTNFAPNPARFRSYLYSRAKKAEKPCLPLSPESYLMEEDIRAGRCRHLFPTYCKAVEYVLEVELKKLYSEAEFKAFSRGRKYRLAVENGLFADFDRVLDYVYAKGGH
;
A
#
# COMPACT_ATOMS: atom_id res chain seq x y z
N MET A 1 -27.44 12.11 -3.94
CA MET A 1 -26.66 11.09 -3.22
C MET A 1 -25.90 10.30 -4.26
N SER A 2 -24.63 10.04 -4.01
CA SER A 2 -23.77 9.20 -4.85
C SER A 2 -24.17 7.73 -4.75
N GLN A 3 -23.99 6.94 -5.82
CA GLN A 3 -24.18 5.49 -5.77
C GLN A 3 -23.35 4.81 -4.66
N LYS A 4 -22.20 5.38 -4.28
CA LYS A 4 -21.36 4.86 -3.19
C LYS A 4 -22.00 5.07 -1.81
N SER A 5 -22.61 6.22 -1.54
CA SER A 5 -23.25 6.52 -0.25
C SER A 5 -24.57 5.76 -0.10
N ASP A 6 -25.36 5.66 -1.16
CA ASP A 6 -26.56 4.83 -1.19
C ASP A 6 -26.23 3.36 -0.91
N TYR A 7 -25.17 2.83 -1.54
CA TYR A 7 -24.67 1.49 -1.27
C TYR A 7 -24.23 1.32 0.19
N PHE A 8 -23.51 2.29 0.75
CA PHE A 8 -23.09 2.27 2.15
C PHE A 8 -24.28 2.20 3.11
N PHE A 9 -25.29 3.08 2.94
CA PHE A 9 -26.44 3.13 3.84
C PHE A 9 -27.36 1.92 3.73
N LEU A 10 -27.46 1.30 2.56
CA LEU A 10 -28.15 0.02 2.42
C LEU A 10 -27.44 -1.08 3.23
N ASN A 11 -26.11 -1.16 3.14
CA ASN A 11 -25.33 -2.18 3.84
C ASN A 11 -25.28 -1.95 5.36
N ILE A 12 -25.16 -0.70 5.82
CA ILE A 12 -25.18 -0.40 7.25
C ILE A 12 -26.56 -0.73 7.86
N LYS A 13 -27.66 -0.54 7.13
CA LYS A 13 -29.02 -0.89 7.58
C LYS A 13 -29.23 -2.41 7.66
N GLN A 14 -28.62 -3.19 6.77
CA GLN A 14 -28.62 -4.66 6.86
C GLN A 14 -27.86 -5.16 8.10
N VAL A 15 -26.77 -4.49 8.47
CA VAL A 15 -25.95 -4.88 9.63
C VAL A 15 -26.53 -4.33 10.94
N TYR A 16 -27.13 -3.14 10.90
CA TYR A 16 -27.73 -2.43 12.02
C TYR A 16 -29.18 -2.05 11.68
N PRO A 17 -30.16 -2.93 11.94
CA PRO A 17 -31.56 -2.70 11.58
C PRO A 17 -32.13 -1.40 12.17
N ASN A 18 -31.62 -0.96 13.32
CA ASN A 18 -32.03 0.26 14.01
C ASN A 18 -31.36 1.55 13.47
N PHE A 19 -30.51 1.46 12.44
CA PHE A 19 -29.87 2.65 11.87
C PHE A 19 -30.90 3.59 11.24
N ALA A 20 -30.94 4.83 11.72
CA ALA A 20 -31.80 5.87 11.17
C ALA A 20 -31.20 6.42 9.86
N ARG A 21 -32.06 6.93 8.97
CA ARG A 21 -31.58 7.59 7.75
C ARG A 21 -30.80 8.86 8.14
N PRO A 22 -29.56 9.04 7.66
CA PRO A 22 -28.79 10.24 7.95
C PRO A 22 -29.42 11.48 7.31
N SER A 23 -29.17 12.63 7.94
CA SER A 23 -29.46 13.96 7.39
C SER A 23 -28.62 14.26 6.14
N ALA A 24 -28.94 15.35 5.44
CA ALA A 24 -28.19 15.79 4.26
C ALA A 24 -26.71 16.09 4.60
N LEU A 25 -26.47 16.78 5.73
CA LEU A 25 -25.12 17.09 6.20
C LEU A 25 -24.33 15.82 6.56
N GLU A 26 -24.97 14.86 7.22
CA GLU A 26 -24.32 13.57 7.53
C GLU A 26 -24.00 12.79 6.27
N THR A 27 -24.87 12.85 5.25
CA THR A 27 -24.64 12.20 3.96
C THR A 27 -23.42 12.77 3.26
N GLU A 28 -23.25 14.10 3.25
CA GLU A 28 -22.07 14.77 2.68
C GLU A 28 -20.77 14.35 3.38
N ILE A 29 -20.78 14.29 4.72
CA ILE A 29 -19.63 13.82 5.52
C ILE A 29 -19.28 12.36 5.19
N TRP A 30 -20.28 11.49 5.02
CA TRP A 30 -20.06 10.10 4.60
C TRP A 30 -19.53 10.03 3.17
N GLU A 31 -20.01 10.85 2.24
CA GLU A 31 -19.54 10.88 0.85
C GLU A 31 -18.06 11.27 0.77
N GLU A 32 -17.64 12.34 1.46
CA GLU A 32 -16.23 12.74 1.53
C GLU A 32 -15.36 11.63 2.13
N MET A 33 -15.82 11.02 3.22
CA MET A 33 -15.05 10.00 3.93
C MET A 33 -14.95 8.68 3.14
N LEU A 34 -15.96 8.32 2.34
CA LEU A 34 -16.01 7.09 1.55
C LEU A 34 -15.39 7.24 0.14
N GLU A 35 -15.17 8.47 -0.33
CA GLU A 35 -14.55 8.79 -1.63
C GLU A 35 -13.29 7.95 -1.92
N PRO A 36 -12.30 7.84 -1.00
CA PRO A 36 -11.07 7.10 -1.24
C PRO A 36 -11.21 5.58 -1.16
N TYR A 37 -12.37 5.05 -0.75
CA TYR A 37 -12.56 3.61 -0.53
C TYR A 37 -13.40 2.95 -1.63
N THR A 38 -13.12 1.67 -1.89
CA THR A 38 -13.93 0.86 -2.81
C THR A 38 -15.16 0.30 -2.09
N GLN A 39 -16.20 -0.09 -2.84
CA GLN A 39 -17.39 -0.74 -2.25
C GLN A 39 -17.05 -1.99 -1.43
N GLY A 40 -16.02 -2.75 -1.84
CA GLY A 40 -15.53 -3.93 -1.13
C GLY A 40 -14.90 -3.58 0.22
N ASP A 41 -14.06 -2.53 0.27
CA ASP A 41 -13.42 -2.07 1.51
C ASP A 41 -14.45 -1.56 2.51
N ILE A 42 -15.47 -0.86 2.00
CA ILE A 42 -16.58 -0.34 2.78
C ILE A 42 -17.37 -1.48 3.43
N LEU A 43 -17.77 -2.50 2.65
CA LEU A 43 -18.51 -3.66 3.15
C LEU A 43 -17.69 -4.45 4.19
N ALA A 44 -16.39 -4.66 3.93
CA ALA A 44 -15.49 -5.31 4.86
C ALA A 44 -15.32 -4.47 6.15
N GLY A 45 -15.26 -3.15 6.02
CA GLY A 45 -15.19 -2.19 7.12
C GLY A 45 -16.37 -2.30 8.08
N ILE A 46 -17.60 -2.27 7.55
CA ILE A 46 -18.84 -2.30 8.37
C ILE A 46 -18.93 -3.60 9.17
N LYS A 47 -18.69 -4.75 8.53
CA LYS A 47 -18.77 -6.06 9.18
C LYS A 47 -17.73 -6.22 10.28
N SER A 48 -16.51 -5.74 10.04
CA SER A 48 -15.44 -5.85 11.02
C SER A 48 -15.60 -4.86 12.18
N TYR A 49 -16.12 -3.65 11.94
CA TYR A 49 -16.41 -2.68 13.00
C TYR A 49 -17.38 -3.27 14.04
N ARG A 50 -18.45 -3.94 13.58
CA ARG A 50 -19.41 -4.61 14.47
C ARG A 50 -18.75 -5.64 15.37
N LYS A 51 -17.80 -6.41 14.82
CA LYS A 51 -17.09 -7.48 15.54
C LYS A 51 -16.05 -6.95 16.52
N SER A 52 -15.43 -5.80 16.24
CA SER A 52 -14.32 -5.28 17.05
C SER A 52 -14.76 -4.41 18.22
N GLU A 53 -15.85 -3.65 18.06
CA GLU A 53 -16.30 -2.68 19.07
C GLU A 53 -17.45 -3.23 19.96
N ASP A 54 -17.97 -4.42 19.66
CA ASP A 54 -19.08 -5.09 20.36
C ASP A 54 -20.30 -4.15 20.61
N THR A 55 -20.60 -3.27 19.65
CA THR A 55 -21.72 -2.34 19.74
C THR A 55 -22.92 -2.80 18.92
N ASN A 56 -24.10 -2.80 19.52
CA ASN A 56 -25.38 -2.96 18.80
C ASN A 56 -25.79 -1.71 18.00
N PHE A 57 -25.01 -0.63 18.08
CA PHE A 57 -25.26 0.64 17.40
C PHE A 57 -24.36 0.79 16.17
N ALA A 58 -24.92 1.42 15.13
CA ALA A 58 -24.15 1.75 13.95
C ALA A 58 -23.05 2.77 14.27
N PRO A 59 -21.90 2.72 13.57
CA PRO A 59 -20.87 3.73 13.72
C PRO A 59 -21.36 5.11 13.25
N ASN A 60 -20.90 6.15 13.93
CA ASN A 60 -20.98 7.52 13.41
C ASN A 60 -19.82 7.77 12.42
N PRO A 61 -19.92 8.79 11.53
CA PRO A 61 -18.91 9.02 10.49
C PRO A 61 -17.49 9.15 11.03
N ALA A 62 -17.31 9.91 12.12
CA ALA A 62 -16.00 10.14 12.71
C ALA A 62 -15.36 8.84 13.25
N ARG A 63 -16.12 8.01 13.97
CA ARG A 63 -15.64 6.72 14.50
C ARG A 63 -15.32 5.74 13.38
N PHE A 64 -16.16 5.68 12.34
CA PHE A 64 -15.89 4.81 11.20
C PHE A 64 -14.68 5.27 10.40
N ARG A 65 -14.50 6.59 10.24
CA ARG A 65 -13.29 7.19 9.65
C ARG A 65 -12.06 6.70 10.42
N SER A 66 -12.00 6.96 11.71
CA SER A 66 -10.88 6.52 12.57
C SER A 66 -10.65 5.01 12.49
N TYR A 67 -11.72 4.21 12.46
CA TYR A 67 -11.63 2.77 12.29
C TYR A 67 -11.03 2.37 10.95
N LEU A 68 -11.51 2.90 9.83
CA LEU A 68 -10.97 2.64 8.50
C LEU A 68 -9.51 3.09 8.38
N TYR A 69 -9.13 4.25 8.91
CA TYR A 69 -7.73 4.70 8.97
C TYR A 69 -6.87 3.78 9.84
N SER A 70 -7.35 3.36 11.01
CA SER A 70 -6.63 2.43 11.88
C SER A 70 -6.47 1.04 11.24
N ARG A 71 -7.46 0.63 10.44
CA ARG A 71 -7.42 -0.63 9.68
C ARG A 71 -6.56 -0.53 8.44
N ALA A 72 -6.53 0.62 7.75
CA ALA A 72 -5.57 0.88 6.69
C ALA A 72 -4.13 0.84 7.22
N LYS A 73 -3.90 1.31 8.46
CA LYS A 73 -2.62 1.10 9.18
C LYS A 73 -2.37 -0.36 9.60
N LYS A 74 -3.42 -1.15 9.89
CA LYS A 74 -3.32 -2.59 10.21
C LYS A 74 -3.37 -3.51 8.99
N ALA A 75 -3.66 -2.96 7.82
CA ALA A 75 -3.62 -3.61 6.52
C ALA A 75 -2.46 -2.99 5.73
N GLU A 76 -1.27 -2.98 6.32
CA GLU A 76 -0.05 -3.05 5.55
C GLU A 76 -0.09 -4.37 4.75
N LYS A 77 -0.74 -4.35 3.58
CA LYS A 77 -0.09 -4.99 2.45
C LYS A 77 1.30 -4.37 2.43
N PRO A 78 2.40 -5.13 2.34
CA PRO A 78 3.73 -4.56 2.26
C PRO A 78 3.72 -3.53 1.13
N CYS A 79 3.60 -2.26 1.51
CA CYS A 79 3.65 -1.16 0.59
C CYS A 79 5.12 -1.05 0.29
N LEU A 80 5.49 -1.57 -0.87
CA LEU A 80 6.84 -1.44 -1.35
C LEU A 80 7.24 0.04 -1.25
N PRO A 81 8.35 0.35 -0.58
CA PRO A 81 8.75 1.73 -0.32
C PRO A 81 8.82 2.52 -1.62
N LEU A 82 8.38 3.78 -1.56
CA LEU A 82 8.42 4.70 -2.72
C LEU A 82 9.85 4.92 -3.21
N SER A 83 10.82 4.84 -2.30
CA SER A 83 12.26 4.80 -2.60
C SER A 83 12.87 3.51 -2.02
N PRO A 84 12.95 2.43 -2.82
CA PRO A 84 13.63 1.21 -2.42
C PRO A 84 15.09 1.42 -2.02
N GLU A 85 15.77 2.37 -2.66
CA GLU A 85 17.15 2.72 -2.39
C GLU A 85 17.33 3.21 -0.94
N SER A 86 16.47 4.15 -0.52
CA SER A 86 16.51 4.72 0.82
C SER A 86 16.12 3.68 1.86
N TYR A 87 15.08 2.89 1.58
CA TYR A 87 14.66 1.82 2.47
C TYR A 87 15.76 0.80 2.71
N LEU A 88 16.39 0.29 1.64
CA LEU A 88 17.47 -0.70 1.75
C LEU A 88 18.67 -0.13 2.51
N MET A 89 19.03 1.13 2.28
CA MET A 89 20.10 1.79 3.02
C MET A 89 19.74 1.98 4.51
N GLU A 90 18.52 2.39 4.83
CA GLU A 90 18.05 2.56 6.21
C GLU A 90 18.03 1.23 6.98
N GLU A 91 17.62 0.13 6.34
CA GLU A 91 17.69 -1.21 6.92
C GLU A 91 19.14 -1.61 7.22
N ASP A 92 20.08 -1.37 6.30
CA ASP A 92 21.49 -1.67 6.52
C ASP A 92 22.14 -0.77 7.57
N ILE A 93 21.74 0.50 7.67
CA ILE A 93 22.15 1.38 8.77
C ILE A 93 21.67 0.80 10.10
N ARG A 94 20.40 0.41 10.19
CA ARG A 94 19.82 -0.17 11.40
C ARG A 94 20.48 -1.48 11.81
N ALA A 95 20.90 -2.28 10.83
CA ALA A 95 21.64 -3.52 11.03
C ALA A 95 23.13 -3.32 11.31
N GLY A 96 23.65 -2.09 11.25
CA GLY A 96 25.09 -1.81 11.41
C GLY A 96 25.95 -2.35 10.26
N ARG A 97 25.36 -2.55 9.07
CA ARG A 97 26.01 -3.12 7.88
C ARG A 97 26.06 -2.15 6.69
N CYS A 98 25.68 -0.89 6.88
CA CYS A 98 25.79 0.12 5.83
C CYS A 98 27.25 0.33 5.43
N ARG A 99 27.63 -0.19 4.27
CA ARG A 99 29.01 -0.18 3.76
C ARG A 99 29.28 0.88 2.71
N HIS A 100 28.24 1.32 2.00
CA HIS A 100 28.34 2.17 0.82
C HIS A 100 27.54 3.48 0.98
N LEU A 101 27.84 4.47 0.13
CA LEU A 101 27.06 5.72 0.07
C LEU A 101 25.74 5.51 -0.67
N PHE A 102 24.75 6.36 -0.40
CA PHE A 102 23.43 6.33 -1.04
C PHE A 102 23.45 6.20 -2.57
N PRO A 103 24.34 6.90 -3.33
CA PRO A 103 24.41 6.72 -4.78
C PRO A 103 24.71 5.28 -5.23
N THR A 104 25.42 4.50 -4.43
CA THR A 104 25.66 3.07 -4.71
C THR A 104 24.38 2.26 -4.59
N TYR A 105 23.55 2.53 -3.58
CA TYR A 105 22.23 1.92 -3.45
C TYR A 105 21.32 2.28 -4.62
N CYS A 106 21.34 3.54 -5.07
CA CYS A 106 20.58 3.96 -6.26
C CYS A 106 21.00 3.16 -7.50
N LYS A 107 22.30 3.05 -7.76
CA LYS A 107 22.80 2.28 -8.90
C LYS A 107 22.50 0.78 -8.77
N ALA A 108 22.58 0.22 -7.56
CA ALA A 108 22.28 -1.19 -7.30
C ALA A 108 20.81 -1.52 -7.54
N VAL A 109 19.88 -0.68 -7.07
CA VAL A 109 18.45 -0.83 -7.39
C VAL A 109 18.22 -0.71 -8.89
N GLU A 110 18.81 0.29 -9.54
CA GLU A 110 18.65 0.46 -11.00
C GLU A 110 19.16 -0.75 -11.77
N TYR A 111 20.28 -1.34 -11.34
CA TYR A 111 20.80 -2.58 -11.92
C TYR A 111 19.79 -3.72 -11.79
N VAL A 112 19.19 -3.90 -10.61
CA VAL A 112 18.15 -4.93 -10.44
C VAL A 112 16.96 -4.67 -11.36
N LEU A 113 16.47 -3.43 -11.43
CA LEU A 113 15.26 -3.09 -12.18
C LEU A 113 15.46 -3.10 -13.70
N GLU A 114 16.62 -2.69 -14.20
CA GLU A 114 16.87 -2.51 -15.64
C GLU A 114 17.72 -3.62 -16.27
N VAL A 115 18.48 -4.37 -15.47
CA VAL A 115 19.35 -5.45 -15.96
C VAL A 115 18.82 -6.81 -15.54
N GLU A 116 18.63 -7.06 -14.25
CA GLU A 116 18.23 -8.40 -13.77
C GLU A 116 16.77 -8.70 -14.13
N LEU A 117 15.86 -7.77 -13.87
CA LEU A 117 14.45 -7.95 -14.18
C LEU A 117 14.19 -8.12 -15.69
N LYS A 118 14.95 -7.40 -16.52
CA LYS A 118 14.81 -7.45 -17.99
C LYS A 118 15.10 -8.84 -18.56
N LYS A 119 15.87 -9.69 -17.86
CA LYS A 119 16.13 -11.08 -18.28
C LYS A 119 14.90 -11.98 -18.18
N LEU A 120 13.89 -11.59 -17.39
CA LEU A 120 12.71 -12.39 -17.11
C LEU A 120 11.52 -12.10 -18.04
N TYR A 121 11.56 -10.99 -18.79
CA TYR A 121 10.44 -10.51 -19.59
C TYR A 121 10.88 -10.16 -21.01
N SER A 122 9.97 -10.22 -21.97
CA SER A 122 10.27 -9.73 -23.32
C SER A 122 10.48 -8.22 -23.33
N GLU A 123 11.20 -7.70 -24.33
CA GLU A 123 11.47 -6.26 -24.43
C GLU A 123 10.19 -5.42 -24.52
N ALA A 124 9.17 -5.93 -25.21
CA ALA A 124 7.88 -5.26 -25.35
C ALA A 124 7.14 -5.15 -24.01
N GLU A 125 7.09 -6.23 -23.23
CA GLU A 125 6.48 -6.24 -21.90
C GLU A 125 7.25 -5.35 -20.93
N PHE A 126 8.58 -5.44 -20.94
CA PHE A 126 9.44 -4.68 -20.05
C PHE A 126 9.32 -3.17 -20.25
N LYS A 127 9.21 -2.71 -21.52
CA LYS A 127 8.99 -1.30 -21.86
C LYS A 127 7.63 -0.77 -21.38
N ALA A 128 6.63 -1.63 -21.24
CA ALA A 128 5.31 -1.24 -20.76
C ALA A 128 5.25 -1.07 -19.23
N PHE A 129 6.26 -1.54 -18.48
CA PHE A 129 6.25 -1.47 -17.02
C PHE A 129 6.71 -0.11 -16.50
N SER A 130 5.90 0.50 -15.62
CA SER A 130 6.34 1.63 -14.80
C SER A 130 7.42 1.19 -13.80
N ARG A 131 8.26 2.13 -13.33
CA ARG A 131 9.30 1.84 -12.31
C ARG A 131 8.73 1.11 -11.08
N GLY A 132 7.58 1.56 -10.56
CA GLY A 132 6.91 0.92 -9.43
C GLY A 132 6.44 -0.51 -9.74
N ARG A 133 6.00 -0.78 -10.98
CA ARG A 133 5.67 -2.14 -11.42
C ARG A 133 6.93 -3.00 -11.53
N LYS A 134 8.03 -2.47 -12.07
CA LYS A 134 9.33 -3.15 -12.12
C LYS A 134 9.80 -3.54 -10.73
N TYR A 135 9.74 -2.62 -9.77
CA TYR A 135 10.14 -2.90 -8.39
C TYR A 135 9.30 -4.02 -7.76
N ARG A 136 7.98 -4.00 -7.96
CA ARG A 136 7.11 -5.07 -7.47
C ARG A 136 7.46 -6.43 -8.07
N LEU A 137 7.63 -6.50 -9.38
CA LEU A 137 8.03 -7.74 -10.05
C LEU A 137 9.41 -8.23 -9.58
N ALA A 138 10.36 -7.32 -9.36
CA ALA A 138 11.68 -7.68 -8.84
C ALA A 138 11.61 -8.27 -7.43
N VAL A 139 10.72 -7.76 -6.56
CA VAL A 139 10.49 -8.35 -5.23
C VAL A 139 9.77 -9.69 -5.33
N GLU A 140 8.72 -9.80 -6.15
CA GLU A 140 7.98 -11.05 -6.38
C GLU A 140 8.87 -12.17 -6.94
N ASN A 141 9.88 -11.82 -7.74
CA ASN A 141 10.87 -12.76 -8.27
C ASN A 141 12.11 -12.92 -7.38
N GLY A 142 12.15 -12.32 -6.18
CA GLY A 142 13.25 -12.47 -5.23
C GLY A 142 14.58 -11.87 -5.69
N LEU A 143 14.58 -10.90 -6.62
CA LEU A 143 15.82 -10.34 -7.19
C LEU A 143 16.63 -9.50 -6.19
N PHE A 144 16.02 -9.12 -5.07
CA PHE A 144 16.70 -8.44 -3.96
C PHE A 144 17.25 -9.40 -2.90
N ALA A 145 17.08 -10.72 -3.04
CA ALA A 145 17.56 -11.68 -2.04
C ALA A 145 19.10 -11.67 -1.89
N ASP A 146 19.83 -11.35 -2.96
CA ASP A 146 21.29 -11.23 -2.98
C ASP A 146 21.73 -9.77 -3.25
N PHE A 147 21.04 -8.80 -2.63
CA PHE A 147 21.29 -7.38 -2.87
C PHE A 147 22.70 -6.95 -2.44
N ASP A 148 23.27 -7.58 -1.41
CA ASP A 148 24.66 -7.34 -0.97
C ASP A 148 25.68 -7.55 -2.10
N ARG A 149 25.53 -8.64 -2.87
CA ARG A 149 26.39 -8.92 -4.02
C ARG A 149 26.22 -7.88 -5.12
N VAL A 150 24.99 -7.41 -5.34
CA VAL A 150 24.71 -6.36 -6.33
C VAL A 150 25.34 -5.04 -5.91
N LEU A 151 25.24 -4.67 -4.63
CA LEU A 151 25.90 -3.49 -4.07
C LEU A 151 27.41 -3.53 -4.29
N ASP A 152 28.06 -4.64 -3.94
CA ASP A 152 29.51 -4.80 -4.10
C ASP A 152 29.93 -4.79 -5.59
N TYR A 153 29.15 -5.44 -6.46
CA TYR A 153 29.38 -5.43 -7.91
C TYR A 153 29.30 -4.01 -8.50
N VAL A 154 28.25 -3.27 -8.16
CA VAL A 154 28.02 -1.91 -8.67
C VAL A 154 29.03 -0.92 -8.10
N TYR A 155 29.43 -1.08 -6.85
CA TYR A 155 30.51 -0.31 -6.25
C TYR A 155 31.84 -0.52 -6.99
N ALA A 156 32.23 -1.78 -7.20
CA ALA A 156 33.46 -2.13 -7.91
C ALA A 156 33.48 -1.63 -9.37
N LYS A 157 32.32 -1.59 -10.04
CA LYS A 157 32.19 -1.06 -11.41
C LYS A 157 32.02 0.46 -11.48
N GLY A 158 31.66 1.10 -10.37
CA GLY A 158 31.39 2.53 -10.29
C GLY A 158 32.57 3.37 -9.78
N GLY A 159 33.68 2.74 -9.41
CA GLY A 159 34.91 3.39 -8.97
C GLY A 159 35.80 3.78 -10.15
N HIS A 160 35.59 5.00 -10.67
CA HIS A 160 36.58 5.80 -11.37
C HIS A 160 36.56 7.21 -10.78
#